data_AF-A0A955XWZ2-F1
#
_entry.id   AF-A0A955XWZ2-F1
#
_cell.length_a   1.000
_cell.length_b   1.000
_cell.length_c   1.000
_cell.angle_alpha   90.00
_cell.angle_beta   90.00
_cell.angle_gamma   90.00
#
_symmetry.space_group_name_H-M   'P 1'
#
loop_
_entity.id
_entity.type
_entity.pdbx_description
1 polymer ?
#
loop_
_entity_poly.entity_id
_entity_poly.type
_entity_poly.pdbx_seq_one_letter_code
_entity_poly.pdbx_strand_id
1 'polypeptide(L)'
;IVSLLLVARDDTDRLLDELFCVLDVESEEHLDILARLGQDFAVDVHLYDARGRRVQYLQYRKPLEENVDYILEKARQLLSDVDPAERDFSKASKMFASHGYERVGAQRHNFTKDSFAAIKSAGSARLAVSMVAYWSEAQNFHYLIENRSFPLPFFLEIQRRVIQGGIRYGIHLSNELSELAIEWGMAENRVELLAGLVERFAELTSRRSCELDSMAQSENWDQLLTACVDLGVRVDESVTEIAHAARRRARAGITTPGASWADVLETSEYQRVSSYANASNDTLRGLLKRGGVAPDVSRELLGRGGETNILHVIEAAPVLDEDAILRTARFLAAGAEQFEPALLIGLGRRHRRTIHMCALALATARRVEALPTLFELLHSDRAADVPVREIIARYGDSAMQPLFDAIEKFGPTDELIEVMALISIDSGASLIKALKERPSANLLEAAQKMVPVRKLFSSRPIRSVTDLGEPDPEALKKLAEEEEE
;
A
#
# COMPACT_ATOMS: atom_id res chain seq x y z
N ILE A 1 23.04 1.79 18.82
CA ILE A 1 24.16 1.12 18.13
C ILE A 1 24.14 1.53 16.67
N VAL A 2 25.32 1.80 16.10
CA VAL A 2 25.54 1.88 14.65
C VAL A 2 26.42 0.69 14.25
N SER A 3 26.25 0.13 13.05
CA SER A 3 27.05 -1.03 12.63
C SER A 3 27.61 -0.88 11.23
N LEU A 4 28.87 -1.27 11.05
CA LEU A 4 29.45 -1.54 9.74
C LEU A 4 29.18 -3.00 9.37
N LEU A 5 28.63 -3.23 8.19
CA LEU A 5 28.25 -4.55 7.69
C LEU A 5 29.00 -4.85 6.39
N LEU A 6 29.72 -5.97 6.38
CA LEU A 6 30.25 -6.58 5.17
C LEU A 6 29.35 -7.74 4.79
N VAL A 7 28.70 -7.65 3.64
CA VAL A 7 27.75 -8.66 3.17
C VAL A 7 28.28 -9.39 1.94
N ALA A 8 28.23 -10.71 1.96
CA ALA A 8 28.45 -11.55 0.79
C ALA A 8 27.09 -11.93 0.21
N ARG A 9 26.92 -11.71 -1.09
CA ARG A 9 25.67 -12.01 -1.80
C ARG A 9 25.93 -12.82 -3.06
N ASP A 10 24.96 -13.61 -3.48
CA ASP A 10 24.99 -14.31 -4.78
C ASP A 10 24.44 -13.45 -5.92
N ASP A 11 24.47 -14.00 -7.14
CA ASP A 11 23.98 -13.35 -8.37
C ASP A 11 22.48 -13.04 -8.35
N THR A 12 21.72 -13.61 -7.40
CA THR A 12 20.28 -13.37 -7.21
C THR A 12 19.99 -12.36 -6.10
N ASP A 13 21.03 -11.68 -5.59
CA ASP A 13 20.98 -10.76 -4.46
C ASP A 13 20.56 -11.46 -3.14
N ARG A 14 20.80 -12.76 -3.01
CA ARG A 14 20.57 -13.49 -1.76
C ARG A 14 21.79 -13.36 -0.85
N LEU A 15 21.55 -13.08 0.43
CA LEU A 15 22.60 -13.05 1.46
C LEU A 15 23.18 -14.46 1.65
N LEU A 16 24.50 -14.58 1.44
CA LEU A 16 25.28 -15.80 1.66
C LEU A 16 25.94 -15.81 3.03
N ASP A 17 26.53 -14.67 3.40
CA ASP A 17 27.24 -14.50 4.67
C ASP A 17 27.30 -13.00 5.03
N GLU A 18 27.54 -12.71 6.31
CA GLU A 18 27.68 -11.35 6.83
C GLU A 18 28.72 -11.28 7.95
N LEU A 19 29.52 -10.22 7.93
CA LEU A 19 30.37 -9.83 9.03
C LEU A 19 29.95 -8.43 9.48
N PHE A 20 30.03 -8.16 10.77
CA PHE A 20 29.66 -6.85 11.29
C PHE A 20 30.61 -6.37 12.38
N CYS A 21 30.72 -5.06 12.49
CA CYS A 21 31.37 -4.35 13.58
C CYS A 21 30.36 -3.37 14.17
N VAL A 22 30.05 -3.50 15.46
CA VAL A 22 29.13 -2.60 16.17
C VAL A 22 29.91 -1.46 16.81
N LEU A 23 29.36 -0.26 16.69
CA LEU A 23 29.90 0.99 17.19
C LEU A 23 28.91 1.58 18.20
N ASP A 24 29.45 1.94 19.36
CA ASP A 24 28.75 2.60 20.44
C ASP A 24 28.77 4.12 20.22
N VAL A 25 27.61 4.74 20.11
CA VAL A 25 27.50 6.19 19.85
C VAL A 25 27.70 7.03 21.12
N GLU A 26 27.84 6.39 22.29
CA GLU A 26 28.23 7.06 23.54
C GLU A 26 29.75 6.94 23.82
N SER A 27 30.48 6.13 23.05
CA SER A 27 31.94 5.98 23.17
C SER A 27 32.69 7.01 22.32
N GLU A 28 33.61 7.77 22.92
CA GLU A 28 34.43 8.76 22.22
C GLU A 28 35.29 8.15 21.10
N GLU A 29 35.84 6.95 21.32
CA GLU A 29 36.65 6.24 20.32
C GLU A 29 35.82 5.87 19.08
N HIS A 30 34.62 5.35 19.30
CA HIS A 30 33.71 4.98 18.21
C HIS A 30 33.15 6.22 17.50
N LEU A 31 32.92 7.32 18.23
CA LEU A 31 32.53 8.59 17.64
C LEU A 31 33.64 9.18 16.76
N ASP A 32 34.91 9.04 17.10
CA ASP A 32 36.02 9.43 16.22
C ASP A 32 36.03 8.60 14.92
N ILE A 33 35.79 7.29 15.01
CA ILE A 33 35.65 6.43 13.82
C ILE A 33 34.49 6.91 12.94
N LEU A 34 33.32 7.13 13.52
CA LEU A 34 32.13 7.58 12.77
C LEU A 34 32.34 8.99 12.19
N ALA A 35 32.97 9.90 12.92
CA ALA A 35 33.29 11.24 12.43
C ALA A 35 34.21 11.20 11.21
N ARG A 36 35.21 10.31 11.20
CA ARG A 36 36.08 10.13 10.02
C ARG A 36 35.33 9.56 8.84
N LEU A 37 34.46 8.57 9.07
CA LEU A 37 33.61 8.00 8.02
C LEU A 37 32.59 8.99 7.45
N GLY A 38 32.10 9.93 8.28
CA GLY A 38 31.26 11.04 7.85
C GLY A 38 32.01 12.11 7.05
N GLN A 39 33.34 12.20 7.16
CA GLN A 39 34.16 13.15 6.38
C GLN A 39 34.61 12.57 5.02
N ASP A 40 35.09 11.33 5.02
CA ASP A 40 35.51 10.58 3.82
C ASP A 40 35.20 9.10 4.08
N PHE A 41 34.14 8.58 3.45
CA PHE A 41 33.75 7.20 3.67
C PHE A 41 34.72 6.27 2.93
N ALA A 42 35.74 5.83 3.65
CA ALA A 42 36.75 4.89 3.18
C ALA A 42 36.94 3.76 4.20
N VAL A 43 36.61 2.53 3.78
CA VAL A 43 36.75 1.33 4.62
C VAL A 43 37.64 0.31 3.93
N ASP A 44 38.73 -0.03 4.61
CA ASP A 44 39.66 -1.07 4.20
C ASP A 44 39.40 -2.35 5.00
N VAL A 45 39.00 -3.42 4.31
CA VAL A 45 38.67 -4.72 4.92
C VAL A 45 39.76 -5.71 4.62
N HIS A 46 40.38 -6.25 5.68
CA HIS A 46 41.38 -7.30 5.61
C HIS A 46 40.80 -8.60 6.15
N LEU A 47 40.62 -9.61 5.28
CA LEU A 47 40.13 -10.93 5.68
C LEU A 47 41.30 -11.89 5.89
N TYR A 48 41.30 -12.60 7.01
CA TYR A 48 42.34 -13.54 7.40
C TYR A 48 41.78 -14.96 7.54
N ASP A 49 42.56 -15.96 7.16
CA ASP A 49 42.23 -17.36 7.45
C ASP A 49 42.43 -17.70 8.93
N ALA A 50 42.03 -18.90 9.33
CA ALA A 50 42.23 -19.40 10.69
C ALA A 50 43.71 -19.51 11.11
N ARG A 51 44.66 -19.37 10.17
CA ARG A 51 46.12 -19.36 10.44
C ARG A 51 46.68 -17.94 10.51
N GLY A 52 45.82 -16.91 10.48
CA GLY A 52 46.21 -15.50 10.50
C GLY A 52 46.84 -15.01 9.20
N ARG A 53 46.71 -15.73 8.09
CA ARG A 53 47.20 -15.27 6.78
C ARG A 53 46.12 -14.45 6.09
N ARG A 54 46.48 -13.29 5.56
CA ARG A 54 45.54 -12.44 4.80
C ARG A 54 45.13 -13.15 3.51
N VAL A 55 43.85 -13.49 3.40
CA VAL A 55 43.25 -14.14 2.23
C VAL A 55 42.77 -13.10 1.24
N GLN A 56 42.20 -12.00 1.72
CA GLN A 56 41.60 -10.98 0.88
C GLN A 56 41.79 -9.59 1.46
N TYR A 57 41.84 -8.61 0.56
CA TYR A 57 41.83 -7.20 0.87
C TYR A 57 40.79 -6.53 -0.03
N LEU A 58 39.88 -5.78 0.58
CA LEU A 58 38.80 -5.07 -0.09
C LEU A 58 38.83 -3.61 0.33
N GLN A 59 38.63 -2.71 -0.62
CA GLN A 59 38.51 -1.28 -0.36
C GLN A 59 37.12 -0.81 -0.76
N TYR A 60 36.44 -0.13 0.15
CA TYR A 60 35.12 0.43 -0.07
C TYR A 60 35.20 1.95 0.02
N ARG A 61 34.87 2.60 -1.09
CA ARG A 61 34.70 4.05 -1.20
C ARG A 61 33.36 4.30 -1.90
N LYS A 62 32.33 4.58 -1.10
CA LYS A 62 30.96 4.84 -1.55
C LYS A 62 30.52 6.14 -0.89
N PRO A 63 29.64 6.94 -1.53
CA PRO A 63 29.24 8.22 -0.98
C PRO A 63 28.23 8.03 0.15
N LEU A 64 28.70 7.56 1.30
CA LEU A 64 27.92 7.23 2.50
C LEU A 64 28.20 8.21 3.65
N GLU A 65 28.93 9.29 3.40
CA GLU A 65 29.24 10.33 4.36
C GLU A 65 27.95 10.88 5.00
N GLU A 66 27.01 11.32 4.16
CA GLU A 66 25.70 11.83 4.60
C GLU A 66 24.84 10.74 5.29
N ASN A 67 25.02 9.46 4.94
CA ASN A 67 24.36 8.36 5.64
C ASN A 67 24.88 8.23 7.08
N VAL A 68 26.19 8.39 7.29
CA VAL A 68 26.79 8.32 8.62
C VAL A 68 26.25 9.44 9.51
N ASP A 69 26.21 10.67 8.99
CA ASP A 69 25.66 11.81 9.71
C ASP A 69 24.18 11.61 10.06
N TYR A 70 23.37 11.18 9.09
CA TYR A 70 21.95 10.87 9.29
C TYR A 70 21.74 9.80 10.37
N ILE A 71 22.47 8.68 10.28
CA ILE A 71 22.36 7.57 11.22
C ILE A 71 22.82 7.98 12.62
N LEU A 72 23.86 8.81 12.73
CA LEU A 72 24.34 9.35 14.01
C LEU A 72 23.30 10.25 14.68
N GLU A 73 22.71 11.17 13.93
CA GLU A 73 21.64 12.03 14.44
C GLU A 73 20.45 11.20 14.90
N LYS A 74 20.04 10.21 14.09
CA LYS A 74 18.94 9.31 14.43
C LYS A 74 19.24 8.47 15.68
N ALA A 75 20.44 7.93 15.79
CA ALA A 75 20.87 7.16 16.94
C ALA A 75 20.86 8.00 18.22
N ARG A 76 21.27 9.27 18.15
CA ARG A 76 21.20 10.21 19.29
C ARG A 76 19.77 10.52 19.70
N GLN A 77 18.87 10.74 18.73
CA GLN A 77 17.44 10.94 18.99
C GLN A 77 16.83 9.71 19.69
N LEU A 78 17.09 8.51 19.16
CA LEU A 78 16.58 7.28 19.77
C LEU A 78 17.15 7.05 21.17
N LEU A 79 18.42 7.41 21.41
CA LEU A 79 19.00 7.31 22.75
C LEU A 79 18.43 8.35 23.72
N SER A 80 18.10 9.57 23.27
CA SER A 80 17.49 10.57 24.16
C SER A 80 16.15 10.12 24.72
N ASP A 81 15.45 9.23 24.02
CA ASP A 81 14.17 8.66 24.44
C ASP A 81 14.33 7.47 25.42
N VAL A 82 15.55 6.95 25.60
CA VAL A 82 15.86 5.81 26.49
C VAL A 82 16.48 6.30 27.79
N ASP A 83 15.97 5.82 28.92
CA ASP A 83 16.53 6.10 30.25
C ASP A 83 18.04 5.76 30.28
N PRO A 84 18.92 6.70 30.67
CA PRO A 84 20.36 6.43 30.82
C PRO A 84 20.70 5.15 31.60
N ALA A 85 19.89 4.76 32.59
CA ALA A 85 20.11 3.54 33.37
C ALA A 85 19.82 2.25 32.58
N GLU A 86 19.02 2.33 31.51
CA GLU A 86 18.68 1.20 30.64
C GLU A 86 19.60 1.07 29.42
N ARG A 87 20.47 2.05 29.19
CA ARG A 87 21.44 2.04 28.08
C ARG A 87 22.56 1.04 28.37
N ASP A 88 22.49 -0.11 27.70
CA ASP A 88 23.51 -1.16 27.80
C ASP A 88 23.98 -1.58 26.40
N PHE A 89 25.15 -1.06 26.02
CA PHE A 89 25.80 -1.39 24.75
C PHE A 89 26.12 -2.88 24.61
N SER A 90 26.55 -3.56 25.68
CA SER A 90 26.88 -4.98 25.65
C SER A 90 25.66 -5.84 25.35
N LYS A 91 24.54 -5.53 26.00
CA LYS A 91 23.24 -6.17 25.75
C LYS A 91 22.77 -5.92 24.32
N ALA A 92 22.81 -4.67 23.86
CA ALA A 92 22.38 -4.31 22.52
C ALA A 92 23.28 -4.96 21.44
N SER A 93 24.59 -5.05 21.68
CA SER A 93 25.56 -5.72 20.80
C SER A 93 25.29 -7.22 20.68
N LYS A 94 24.99 -7.90 21.80
CA LYS A 94 24.60 -9.33 21.80
C LYS A 94 23.27 -9.56 21.10
N MET A 95 22.29 -8.68 21.31
CA MET A 95 20.98 -8.76 20.66
C MET A 95 21.13 -8.58 19.16
N PHE A 96 21.92 -7.59 18.74
CA PHE A 96 22.32 -7.43 17.34
C PHE A 96 22.92 -8.76 16.89
N ALA A 97 24.03 -9.23 17.43
CA ALA A 97 24.74 -10.46 17.01
C ALA A 97 23.92 -11.79 16.98
N SER A 98 22.68 -11.82 17.46
CA SER A 98 21.83 -13.01 17.42
C SER A 98 21.48 -13.45 15.99
N HIS A 99 21.39 -14.77 15.75
CA HIS A 99 21.15 -15.36 14.42
C HIS A 99 19.78 -15.03 13.80
N GLY A 100 18.83 -14.51 14.57
CA GLY A 100 17.51 -14.11 14.09
C GLY A 100 17.37 -12.61 13.81
N TYR A 101 18.39 -11.82 14.06
CA TYR A 101 18.34 -10.38 13.87
C TYR A 101 18.53 -10.03 12.40
N GLU A 102 17.54 -9.36 11.81
CA GLU A 102 17.54 -9.00 10.39
C GLU A 102 18.37 -7.73 10.13
N ARG A 103 19.68 -7.87 9.94
CA ARG A 103 20.61 -6.72 9.76
C ARG A 103 20.42 -6.02 8.43
N VAL A 104 20.39 -6.82 7.37
CA VAL A 104 20.48 -6.36 5.98
C VAL A 104 19.10 -6.03 5.40
N GLY A 105 18.04 -6.50 6.07
CA GLY A 105 16.68 -6.35 5.58
C GLY A 105 16.29 -7.31 4.44
N ALA A 106 15.03 -7.72 4.43
CA ALA A 106 14.35 -8.53 3.42
C ALA A 106 13.77 -7.72 2.24
N GLN A 107 13.39 -6.45 2.44
CA GLN A 107 12.83 -5.64 1.36
C GLN A 107 13.93 -5.26 0.37
N ARG A 108 13.59 -5.37 -0.93
CA ARG A 108 14.49 -5.06 -2.03
C ARG A 108 14.07 -3.74 -2.67
N HIS A 109 15.05 -2.91 -3.04
CA HIS A 109 14.86 -1.74 -3.89
C HIS A 109 15.61 -1.92 -5.22
N ASN A 110 15.12 -1.28 -6.28
CA ASN A 110 15.73 -1.34 -7.61
C ASN A 110 16.51 -0.07 -7.97
N PHE A 111 16.76 0.80 -6.98
CA PHE A 111 17.48 2.06 -7.23
C PHE A 111 18.97 1.85 -7.48
N THR A 112 19.46 2.64 -8.41
CA THR A 112 20.87 2.85 -8.74
C THR A 112 21.10 4.37 -8.80
N LYS A 113 22.35 4.82 -8.85
CA LYS A 113 22.67 6.25 -9.01
C LYS A 113 21.91 6.90 -10.18
N ASP A 114 21.78 6.17 -11.28
CA ASP A 114 21.21 6.66 -12.54
C ASP A 114 19.72 6.35 -12.69
N SER A 115 19.06 5.84 -11.64
CA SER A 115 17.62 5.61 -11.65
C SER A 115 16.88 6.90 -12.02
N PHE A 116 16.02 6.79 -13.04
CA PHE A 116 15.25 7.91 -13.61
C PHE A 116 16.12 9.09 -14.08
N ALA A 117 17.36 8.83 -14.53
CA ALA A 117 18.21 9.86 -15.15
C ALA A 117 17.54 10.59 -16.32
N ALA A 118 16.62 9.93 -17.04
CA ALA A 118 15.78 10.56 -18.05
C ALA A 118 14.33 10.10 -17.91
N ILE A 119 13.46 11.03 -17.51
CA ILE A 119 12.01 10.88 -17.60
C ILE A 119 11.61 11.54 -18.92
N LYS A 120 11.13 10.77 -19.89
CA LYS A 120 10.87 11.25 -21.27
C LYS A 120 9.39 11.34 -21.62
N SER A 121 8.54 10.74 -20.80
CA SER A 121 7.09 10.76 -21.01
C SER A 121 6.30 10.81 -19.72
N ALA A 122 5.02 11.14 -19.83
CA ALA A 122 4.10 11.19 -18.70
C ALA A 122 3.92 9.82 -18.03
N GLY A 123 3.88 8.73 -18.80
CA GLY A 123 3.84 7.36 -18.25
C GLY A 123 5.06 7.07 -17.39
N SER A 124 6.27 7.34 -17.92
CA SER A 124 7.51 7.16 -17.15
C SER A 124 7.58 8.04 -15.90
N ALA A 125 7.01 9.26 -15.95
CA ALA A 125 6.95 10.17 -14.82
C ALA A 125 6.01 9.65 -13.74
N ARG A 126 4.82 9.16 -14.12
CA ARG A 126 3.85 8.56 -13.21
C ARG A 126 4.42 7.36 -12.49
N LEU A 127 5.04 6.42 -13.22
CA LEU A 127 5.69 5.26 -12.61
C LEU A 127 6.79 5.69 -11.64
N ALA A 128 7.67 6.59 -12.07
CA ALA A 128 8.77 7.08 -11.24
C ALA A 128 8.27 7.76 -9.95
N VAL A 129 7.25 8.62 -10.05
CA VAL A 129 6.61 9.27 -8.91
C VAL A 129 6.03 8.24 -7.95
N SER A 130 5.31 7.23 -8.46
CA SER A 130 4.73 6.19 -7.59
C SER A 130 5.79 5.38 -6.83
N MET A 131 6.87 4.98 -7.52
CA MET A 131 7.97 4.22 -6.91
C MET A 131 8.71 5.05 -5.86
N VAL A 132 9.04 6.30 -6.18
CA VAL A 132 9.79 7.17 -5.26
C VAL A 132 8.93 7.65 -4.11
N ALA A 133 7.63 7.87 -4.32
CA ALA A 133 6.68 8.19 -3.24
C ALA A 133 6.67 7.07 -2.19
N TYR A 134 6.53 5.80 -2.61
CA TYR A 134 6.58 4.65 -1.69
C TYR A 134 7.86 4.65 -0.84
N TRP A 135 9.03 4.84 -1.46
CA TRP A 135 10.30 4.88 -0.74
C TRP A 135 10.58 6.18 0.02
N SER A 136 9.78 7.22 -0.19
CA SER A 136 9.87 8.48 0.55
C SER A 136 8.98 8.50 1.80
N GLU A 137 8.06 7.54 1.95
CA GLU A 137 7.35 7.32 3.20
C GLU A 137 8.35 7.06 4.33
N ALA A 138 8.12 7.66 5.51
CA ALA A 138 9.09 7.67 6.61
C ALA A 138 9.68 6.28 6.94
N GLN A 139 8.84 5.24 7.00
CA GLN A 139 9.30 3.87 7.30
C GLN A 139 10.18 3.28 6.21
N ASN A 140 9.81 3.45 4.93
CA ASN A 140 10.56 2.90 3.80
C ASN A 140 11.84 3.71 3.55
N PHE A 141 11.80 5.03 3.79
CA PHE A 141 12.98 5.89 3.73
C PHE A 141 14.01 5.47 4.78
N HIS A 142 13.58 5.32 6.05
CA HIS A 142 14.46 4.82 7.11
C HIS A 142 15.03 3.46 6.74
N TYR A 143 14.20 2.54 6.26
CA TYR A 143 14.65 1.22 5.84
C TYR A 143 15.71 1.27 4.72
N LEU A 144 15.50 2.13 3.72
CA LEU A 144 16.41 2.31 2.59
C LEU A 144 17.79 2.84 3.02
N ILE A 145 17.81 3.76 3.99
CA ILE A 145 19.05 4.40 4.45
C ILE A 145 19.71 3.59 5.59
N GLU A 146 18.96 3.18 6.60
CA GLU A 146 19.46 2.53 7.82
C GLU A 146 19.79 1.05 7.61
N ASN A 147 18.94 0.29 6.89
CA ASN A 147 19.16 -1.15 6.68
C ASN A 147 19.87 -1.45 5.36
N ARG A 148 19.49 -0.76 4.28
CA ARG A 148 20.04 -1.01 2.94
C ARG A 148 21.29 -0.18 2.64
N SER A 149 21.58 0.83 3.47
CA SER A 149 22.70 1.75 3.28
C SER A 149 22.75 2.30 1.86
N PHE A 150 21.59 2.57 1.26
CA PHE A 150 21.55 3.20 -0.05
C PHE A 150 22.06 4.64 0.09
N PRO A 151 22.99 5.10 -0.78
CA PRO A 151 23.56 6.43 -0.64
C PRO A 151 22.49 7.52 -0.63
N LEU A 152 22.40 8.24 0.48
CA LEU A 152 21.45 9.34 0.67
C LEU A 152 21.59 10.41 -0.42
N PRO A 153 22.81 10.86 -0.82
CA PRO A 153 22.94 11.85 -1.89
C PRO A 153 22.31 11.38 -3.20
N PHE A 154 22.45 10.08 -3.53
CA PHE A 154 21.86 9.51 -4.73
C PHE A 154 20.34 9.47 -4.66
N PHE A 155 19.78 9.16 -3.49
CA PHE A 155 18.33 9.14 -3.33
C PHE A 155 17.72 10.54 -3.42
N LEU A 156 18.36 11.55 -2.83
CA LEU A 156 17.94 12.95 -2.95
C LEU A 156 17.99 13.42 -4.43
N GLU A 157 19.03 13.04 -5.17
CA GLU A 157 19.10 13.32 -6.62
C GLU A 157 18.01 12.59 -7.42
N ILE A 158 17.67 11.35 -7.06
CA ILE A 158 16.55 10.60 -7.66
C ILE A 158 15.23 11.33 -7.39
N GLN A 159 14.95 11.67 -6.13
CA GLN A 159 13.76 12.41 -5.73
C GLN A 159 13.64 13.73 -6.49
N ARG A 160 14.73 14.51 -6.60
CA ARG A 160 14.75 15.77 -7.36
C ARG A 160 14.39 15.56 -8.83
N ARG A 161 14.99 14.57 -9.51
CA ARG A 161 14.68 14.24 -10.91
C ARG A 161 13.21 13.82 -11.08
N VAL A 162 12.71 12.99 -10.17
CA VAL A 162 11.33 12.48 -10.22
C VAL A 162 10.31 13.57 -9.94
N ILE A 163 10.54 14.43 -8.95
CA ILE A 163 9.68 15.58 -8.67
C ILE A 163 9.64 16.53 -9.88
N GLN A 164 10.79 16.88 -10.46
CA GLN A 164 10.85 17.71 -11.67
C GLN A 164 10.09 17.07 -12.83
N GLY A 165 10.23 15.75 -13.01
CA GLY A 165 9.50 14.98 -14.01
C GLY A 165 7.99 15.01 -13.77
N GLY A 166 7.56 14.80 -12.53
CA GLY A 166 6.16 14.87 -12.11
C GLY A 166 5.56 16.25 -12.35
N ILE A 167 6.24 17.31 -11.90
CA ILE A 167 5.84 18.70 -12.12
C ILE A 167 5.68 18.97 -13.61
N ARG A 168 6.69 18.65 -14.43
CA ARG A 168 6.66 18.91 -15.88
C ARG A 168 5.43 18.30 -16.58
N TYR A 169 4.96 17.14 -16.15
CA TYR A 169 3.81 16.46 -16.77
C TYR A 169 2.50 16.62 -15.99
N GLY A 170 2.49 17.34 -14.87
CA GLY A 170 1.30 17.48 -14.03
C GLY A 170 0.89 16.16 -13.34
N ILE A 171 1.87 15.31 -13.00
CA ILE A 171 1.60 14.10 -12.21
C ILE A 171 1.44 14.49 -10.74
N HIS A 172 0.39 14.00 -10.09
CA HIS A 172 0.17 14.19 -8.67
C HIS A 172 1.36 13.67 -7.84
N LEU A 173 1.86 14.49 -6.92
CA LEU A 173 2.95 14.16 -6.01
C LEU A 173 2.39 13.78 -4.63
N SER A 174 3.01 12.81 -3.94
CA SER A 174 2.65 12.53 -2.54
C SER A 174 2.96 13.73 -1.63
N ASN A 175 2.49 13.69 -0.38
CA ASN A 175 2.75 14.76 0.58
C ASN A 175 4.26 14.97 0.80
N GLU A 176 4.99 13.87 0.95
CA GLU A 176 6.44 13.85 1.19
C GLU A 176 7.18 14.48 -0.01
N LEU A 177 6.80 14.12 -1.23
CA LEU A 177 7.40 14.68 -2.45
C LEU A 177 7.01 16.15 -2.67
N SER A 178 5.81 16.54 -2.27
CA SER A 178 5.34 17.93 -2.35
C SER A 178 6.08 18.84 -1.38
N GLU A 179 6.36 18.37 -0.16
CA GLU A 179 7.18 19.08 0.82
C GLU A 179 8.60 19.30 0.31
N LEU A 180 9.24 18.25 -0.22
CA LEU A 180 10.56 18.36 -0.83
C LEU A 180 10.59 19.31 -2.04
N ALA A 181 9.53 19.30 -2.87
CA ALA A 181 9.41 20.22 -4.00
C ALA A 181 9.44 21.69 -3.54
N ILE A 182 8.74 22.00 -2.44
CA ILE A 182 8.68 23.34 -1.85
C ILE A 182 10.01 23.69 -1.19
N GLU A 183 10.58 22.78 -0.40
CA GLU A 183 11.88 22.96 0.26
C GLU A 183 13.00 23.27 -0.75
N TRP A 184 12.97 22.62 -1.91
CA TRP A 184 13.93 22.86 -3.00
C TRP A 184 13.58 24.05 -3.90
N GLY A 185 12.55 24.83 -3.56
CA GLY A 185 12.16 26.04 -4.28
C GLY A 185 11.57 25.80 -5.66
N MET A 186 10.96 24.63 -5.90
CA MET A 186 10.23 24.35 -7.16
C MET A 186 8.83 24.97 -7.18
N ALA A 187 8.31 25.34 -6.01
CA ALA A 187 7.09 26.12 -5.78
C ALA A 187 7.21 26.85 -4.45
N GLU A 188 6.53 27.99 -4.28
CA GLU A 188 6.55 28.77 -3.03
C GLU A 188 5.76 28.09 -1.92
N ASN A 189 4.66 27.39 -2.28
CA ASN A 189 3.79 26.71 -1.34
C ASN A 189 2.98 25.60 -2.01
N ARG A 190 2.24 24.81 -1.21
CA ARG A 190 1.45 23.68 -1.70
C ARG A 190 0.33 24.08 -2.66
N VAL A 191 -0.29 25.24 -2.46
CA VAL A 191 -1.38 25.73 -3.32
C VAL A 191 -0.87 26.05 -4.71
N GLU A 192 0.25 26.77 -4.81
CA GLU A 192 0.91 27.09 -6.08
C GLU A 192 1.38 25.81 -6.79
N LEU A 193 2.05 24.90 -6.06
CA LEU A 193 2.49 23.62 -6.62
C LEU A 193 1.32 22.87 -7.25
N LEU A 194 0.23 22.72 -6.51
CA LEU A 194 -0.92 21.95 -6.95
C LEU A 194 -1.65 22.62 -8.12
N ALA A 195 -1.83 23.95 -8.10
CA ALA A 195 -2.38 24.69 -9.23
C ALA A 195 -1.53 24.47 -10.50
N GLY A 196 -0.20 24.54 -10.35
CA GLY A 196 0.73 24.28 -11.45
C GLY A 196 0.75 22.83 -11.94
N LEU A 197 0.44 21.85 -11.09
CA LEU A 197 0.27 20.44 -11.50
C LEU A 197 -1.02 20.27 -12.32
N VAL A 198 -2.13 20.84 -11.84
CA VAL A 198 -3.44 20.81 -12.51
C VAL A 198 -3.36 21.43 -13.90
N GLU A 199 -2.76 22.61 -14.03
CA GLU A 199 -2.60 23.30 -15.30
C GLU A 199 -1.81 22.46 -16.31
N ARG A 200 -0.64 21.93 -15.91
CA ARG A 200 0.21 21.12 -16.79
C ARG A 200 -0.47 19.81 -17.18
N PHE A 201 -1.25 19.21 -16.28
CA PHE A 201 -1.98 17.99 -16.59
C PHE A 201 -3.17 18.24 -17.54
N ALA A 202 -3.87 19.36 -17.38
CA ALA A 202 -4.89 19.81 -18.32
C ALA A 202 -4.30 19.99 -19.72
N GLU A 203 -3.14 20.65 -19.81
CA GLU A 203 -2.42 20.83 -21.07
C GLU A 203 -2.01 19.49 -21.68
N LEU A 204 -1.41 18.60 -20.88
CA LEU A 204 -0.97 17.27 -21.33
C LEU A 204 -2.14 16.45 -21.90
N THR A 205 -3.25 16.35 -21.16
CA THR A 205 -4.41 15.53 -21.53
C THR A 205 -5.21 16.10 -22.69
N SER A 206 -5.08 17.39 -22.97
CA SER A 206 -5.66 18.04 -24.16
C SER A 206 -4.90 17.74 -25.45
N ARG A 207 -3.66 17.27 -25.36
CA ARG A 207 -2.85 16.89 -26.52
C ARG A 207 -3.25 15.51 -27.03
N ARG A 208 -3.35 15.36 -28.36
CA ARG A 208 -3.60 14.05 -29.01
C ARG A 208 -2.50 13.01 -28.75
N SER A 209 -1.32 13.44 -28.32
CA SER A 209 -0.14 12.61 -28.05
C SER A 209 0.01 12.21 -26.57
N CYS A 210 -1.05 12.34 -25.76
CA CYS A 210 -0.99 11.89 -24.37
C CYS A 210 -0.80 10.37 -24.32
N GLU A 211 0.35 9.92 -23.83
CA GLU A 211 0.71 8.49 -23.72
C GLU A 211 0.00 7.78 -22.56
N LEU A 212 -0.63 8.52 -21.65
CA LEU A 212 -1.39 7.92 -20.56
C LEU A 212 -2.70 7.36 -21.10
N ASP A 213 -3.02 6.11 -20.76
CA ASP A 213 -4.34 5.54 -21.05
C ASP A 213 -5.46 6.27 -20.26
N SER A 214 -6.71 5.98 -20.60
CA SER A 214 -7.86 6.65 -19.97
C SER A 214 -7.97 6.39 -18.46
N MET A 215 -7.59 5.20 -18.00
CA MET A 215 -7.61 4.87 -16.57
C MET A 215 -6.55 5.68 -15.84
N ALA A 216 -5.33 5.70 -16.38
CA ALA A 216 -4.23 6.42 -15.81
C ALA A 216 -4.47 7.94 -15.76
N GLN A 217 -5.15 8.47 -16.77
CA GLN A 217 -5.63 9.86 -16.77
C GLN A 217 -6.66 10.09 -15.67
N SER A 218 -7.64 9.19 -15.53
CA SER A 218 -8.70 9.31 -14.53
C SER A 218 -8.14 9.31 -13.11
N GLU A 219 -7.24 8.38 -12.78
CA GLU A 219 -6.65 8.27 -11.44
C GLU A 219 -5.84 9.49 -11.06
N ASN A 220 -5.03 10.04 -11.98
CA ASN A 220 -4.25 11.24 -11.71
C ASN A 220 -5.17 12.46 -11.51
N TRP A 221 -6.24 12.58 -12.30
CA TRP A 221 -7.25 13.62 -12.10
C TRP A 221 -7.93 13.49 -10.73
N ASP A 222 -8.28 12.28 -10.31
CA ASP A 222 -8.92 12.04 -9.02
C ASP A 222 -8.02 12.51 -7.88
N GLN A 223 -6.73 12.13 -7.92
CA GLN A 223 -5.76 12.55 -6.92
C GLN A 223 -5.57 14.07 -6.88
N LEU A 224 -5.39 14.71 -8.05
CA LEU A 224 -5.23 16.17 -8.13
C LEU A 224 -6.45 16.93 -7.63
N LEU A 225 -7.66 16.53 -8.06
CA LEU A 225 -8.89 17.22 -7.67
C LEU A 225 -9.22 17.03 -6.19
N THR A 226 -8.99 15.83 -5.64
CA THR A 226 -9.12 15.60 -4.19
C THR A 226 -8.16 16.50 -3.42
N ALA A 227 -6.89 16.56 -3.81
CA ALA A 227 -5.92 17.46 -3.18
C ALA A 227 -6.33 18.94 -3.29
N CYS A 228 -6.97 19.35 -4.40
CA CYS A 228 -7.44 20.73 -4.57
C CYS A 228 -8.56 21.05 -3.59
N VAL A 229 -9.50 20.13 -3.40
CA VAL A 229 -10.57 20.27 -2.42
C VAL A 229 -9.99 20.37 -1.01
N ASP A 230 -9.07 19.49 -0.65
CA ASP A 230 -8.45 19.44 0.68
C ASP A 230 -7.70 20.74 1.02
N LEU A 231 -7.07 21.36 0.03
CA LEU A 231 -6.31 22.61 0.19
C LEU A 231 -7.10 23.88 -0.16
N GLY A 232 -8.39 23.76 -0.52
CA GLY A 232 -9.23 24.90 -0.92
C GLY A 232 -8.78 25.60 -2.21
N VAL A 233 -8.07 24.90 -3.09
CA VAL A 233 -7.63 25.42 -4.40
C VAL A 233 -8.82 25.40 -5.36
N ARG A 234 -9.18 26.57 -5.88
CA ARG A 234 -10.25 26.68 -6.88
C ARG A 234 -9.76 26.14 -8.22
N VAL A 235 -10.49 25.16 -8.75
CA VAL A 235 -10.25 24.60 -10.08
C VAL A 235 -11.32 25.14 -11.02
N ASP A 236 -10.90 25.60 -12.20
CA ASP A 236 -11.82 26.11 -13.22
C ASP A 236 -12.80 25.02 -13.68
N GLU A 237 -14.01 25.44 -14.04
CA GLU A 237 -15.09 24.54 -14.49
C GLU A 237 -14.66 23.76 -15.74
N SER A 238 -13.94 24.39 -16.66
CA SER A 238 -13.41 23.75 -17.88
C SER A 238 -12.43 22.60 -17.57
N VAL A 239 -11.59 22.73 -16.54
CA VAL A 239 -10.67 21.67 -16.10
C VAL A 239 -11.45 20.52 -15.46
N THR A 240 -12.46 20.86 -14.67
CA THR A 240 -13.37 19.88 -14.06
C THR A 240 -14.11 19.07 -15.13
N GLU A 241 -14.54 19.72 -16.22
CA GLU A 241 -15.14 19.05 -17.38
C GLU A 241 -14.16 18.08 -18.08
N ILE A 242 -12.89 18.47 -18.26
CA ILE A 242 -11.83 17.61 -18.81
C ILE A 242 -11.65 16.36 -17.94
N ALA A 243 -11.57 16.53 -16.62
CA ALA A 243 -11.45 15.42 -15.67
C ALA A 243 -12.67 14.48 -15.71
N HIS A 244 -13.89 15.02 -15.75
CA HIS A 244 -15.09 14.22 -15.91
C HIS A 244 -15.14 13.47 -17.25
N ALA A 245 -14.65 14.07 -18.33
CA ALA A 245 -14.53 13.41 -19.62
C ALA A 245 -13.51 12.25 -19.58
N ALA A 246 -12.39 12.41 -18.87
CA ALA A 246 -11.44 11.33 -18.65
C ALA A 246 -12.07 10.17 -17.86
N ARG A 247 -12.79 10.45 -16.76
CA ARG A 247 -13.54 9.44 -15.98
C ARG A 247 -14.56 8.68 -16.83
N ARG A 248 -15.32 9.40 -17.69
CA ARG A 248 -16.29 8.76 -18.61
C ARG A 248 -15.60 7.84 -19.61
N ARG A 249 -14.46 8.26 -20.18
CA ARG A 249 -13.65 7.44 -21.09
C ARG A 249 -13.09 6.20 -20.39
N ALA A 250 -12.57 6.34 -19.17
CA ALA A 250 -12.08 5.22 -18.38
C ALA A 250 -13.18 4.18 -18.12
N ARG A 251 -14.36 4.63 -17.70
CA ARG A 251 -15.52 3.74 -17.50
C ARG A 251 -15.98 3.09 -18.80
N ALA A 252 -16.04 3.83 -19.91
CA ALA A 252 -16.43 3.29 -21.21
C ALA A 252 -15.41 2.28 -21.78
N GLY A 253 -14.13 2.48 -21.51
CA GLY A 253 -13.07 1.52 -21.85
C GLY A 253 -13.19 0.21 -21.07
N ILE A 254 -13.71 0.25 -19.84
CA ILE A 254 -14.05 -0.95 -19.06
C ILE A 254 -15.32 -1.63 -19.59
N THR A 255 -16.28 -0.87 -20.12
CA THR A 255 -17.61 -1.38 -20.49
C THR A 255 -17.85 -1.58 -21.97
N THR A 256 -16.83 -1.55 -22.83
CA THR A 256 -17.04 -1.75 -24.28
C THR A 256 -17.57 -3.18 -24.52
N PRO A 257 -18.83 -3.36 -24.96
CA PRO A 257 -19.36 -4.69 -25.23
C PRO A 257 -18.64 -5.25 -26.45
N GLY A 258 -17.71 -6.18 -26.23
CA GLY A 258 -16.89 -6.79 -27.27
C GLY A 258 -15.39 -6.42 -27.26
N ALA A 259 -14.91 -5.61 -26.32
CA ALA A 259 -13.45 -5.54 -26.07
C ALA A 259 -12.99 -6.87 -25.47
N SER A 260 -11.96 -7.47 -26.08
CA SER A 260 -11.41 -8.73 -25.62
C SER A 260 -10.70 -8.51 -24.29
N TRP A 261 -10.85 -9.44 -23.33
CA TRP A 261 -10.10 -9.45 -22.06
C TRP A 261 -8.60 -9.29 -22.22
N ALA A 262 -8.06 -9.66 -23.38
CA ALA A 262 -6.66 -9.44 -23.74
C ALA A 262 -6.27 -7.93 -23.72
N ASP A 263 -7.15 -7.04 -24.18
CA ASP A 263 -6.85 -5.61 -24.36
C ASP A 263 -6.79 -4.86 -23.00
N VAL A 264 -7.61 -5.29 -22.03
CA VAL A 264 -7.62 -4.76 -20.65
C VAL A 264 -6.40 -5.24 -19.86
N LEU A 265 -5.86 -6.43 -20.18
CA LEU A 265 -4.66 -6.97 -19.53
C LEU A 265 -3.36 -6.43 -20.14
N GLU A 266 -3.38 -6.03 -21.43
CA GLU A 266 -2.22 -5.45 -22.13
C GLU A 266 -1.89 -4.00 -21.71
N THR A 267 -2.85 -3.27 -21.13
CA THR A 267 -2.68 -1.86 -20.74
C THR A 267 -2.15 -1.64 -19.32
N SER A 268 -2.01 -2.69 -18.49
CA SER A 268 -1.34 -2.57 -17.18
C SER A 268 0.19 -2.70 -17.32
N GLU A 269 0.96 -1.89 -16.59
CA GLU A 269 2.44 -1.80 -16.54
C GLU A 269 3.18 -3.08 -16.08
N TYR A 270 2.72 -4.27 -16.49
CA TYR A 270 3.33 -5.57 -16.22
C TYR A 270 3.61 -6.33 -17.52
N GLN A 271 4.27 -5.66 -18.48
CA GLN A 271 4.96 -6.33 -19.59
C GLN A 271 6.25 -7.02 -19.09
N ARG A 272 6.08 -8.05 -18.26
CA ARG A 272 6.91 -9.25 -18.45
C ARG A 272 6.18 -10.08 -19.49
N VAL A 273 6.80 -10.21 -20.66
CA VAL A 273 6.41 -11.15 -21.71
C VAL A 273 6.07 -12.47 -21.02
N SER A 274 4.78 -12.81 -20.95
CA SER A 274 4.31 -14.02 -20.28
C SER A 274 4.93 -15.20 -21.02
N SER A 275 5.93 -15.84 -20.42
CA SER A 275 6.54 -17.08 -20.93
C SER A 275 5.53 -18.21 -21.11
N TYR A 276 4.28 -17.97 -20.71
CA TYR A 276 3.16 -18.88 -20.69
C TYR A 276 2.14 -18.64 -21.83
N ALA A 277 2.30 -17.61 -22.66
CA ALA A 277 1.37 -17.29 -23.75
C ALA A 277 1.13 -18.48 -24.71
N ASN A 278 2.16 -19.30 -24.93
CA ASN A 278 2.08 -20.49 -25.80
C ASN A 278 1.78 -21.81 -25.05
N ALA A 279 1.68 -21.80 -23.72
CA ALA A 279 1.39 -23.00 -22.95
C ALA A 279 -0.08 -23.40 -23.09
N SER A 280 -0.42 -24.69 -23.07
CA SER A 280 -1.82 -25.14 -23.11
C SER A 280 -2.53 -24.89 -21.77
N ASN A 281 -3.86 -24.81 -21.77
CA ASN A 281 -4.63 -24.64 -20.52
C ASN A 281 -4.32 -25.75 -19.50
N ASP A 282 -4.08 -26.98 -19.95
CA ASP A 282 -3.72 -28.09 -19.07
C ASP A 282 -2.33 -27.92 -18.45
N THR A 283 -1.36 -27.41 -19.22
CA THR A 283 -0.04 -27.06 -18.68
C THR A 283 -0.16 -25.95 -17.63
N LEU A 284 -0.93 -24.91 -17.91
CA LEU A 284 -1.16 -23.79 -16.97
C LEU A 284 -1.84 -24.28 -15.69
N ARG A 285 -2.90 -25.08 -15.79
CA ARG A 285 -3.56 -25.70 -14.62
C ARG A 285 -2.60 -26.56 -13.80
N GLY A 286 -1.70 -27.29 -14.46
CA GLY A 286 -0.65 -28.06 -13.80
C GLY A 286 0.36 -27.19 -13.04
N LEU A 287 0.73 -26.03 -13.58
CA LEU A 287 1.63 -25.07 -12.93
C LEU A 287 0.96 -24.38 -11.74
N LEU A 288 -0.31 -24.02 -11.88
CA LEU A 288 -1.11 -23.37 -10.84
C LEU A 288 -1.15 -24.20 -9.54
N LYS A 289 -1.25 -25.53 -9.67
CA LYS A 289 -1.22 -26.47 -8.53
C LYS A 289 0.12 -26.54 -7.77
N ARG A 290 1.20 -26.01 -8.35
CA ARG A 290 2.55 -26.03 -7.77
C ARG A 290 2.89 -24.77 -6.95
N GLY A 291 2.01 -23.77 -6.91
CA GLY A 291 2.10 -22.57 -6.04
C GLY A 291 3.11 -21.50 -6.46
N GLY A 292 4.32 -21.87 -6.89
CA GLY A 292 5.43 -20.92 -7.05
C GLY A 292 5.35 -19.88 -8.19
N VAL A 293 4.45 -20.06 -9.17
CA VAL A 293 4.28 -19.14 -10.33
C VAL A 293 2.83 -18.68 -10.51
N ALA A 294 2.05 -18.80 -9.45
CA ALA A 294 0.60 -18.78 -9.56
C ALA A 294 -0.02 -17.45 -10.00
N PRO A 295 0.45 -16.25 -9.61
CA PRO A 295 -0.20 -15.01 -10.07
C PRO A 295 -0.14 -14.80 -11.59
N ASP A 296 1.02 -15.07 -12.20
CA ASP A 296 1.20 -14.92 -13.65
C ASP A 296 0.38 -15.97 -14.43
N VAL A 297 0.33 -17.20 -13.92
CA VAL A 297 -0.47 -18.29 -14.50
C VAL A 297 -1.97 -18.05 -14.31
N SER A 298 -2.39 -17.53 -13.16
CA SER A 298 -3.77 -17.10 -12.91
C SER A 298 -4.19 -16.02 -13.89
N ARG A 299 -3.36 -14.99 -14.09
CA ARG A 299 -3.61 -13.93 -15.06
C ARG A 299 -3.79 -14.48 -16.47
N GLU A 300 -2.89 -15.36 -16.91
CA GLU A 300 -2.97 -15.99 -18.24
C GLU A 300 -4.25 -16.83 -18.40
N LEU A 301 -4.59 -17.66 -17.40
CA LEU A 301 -5.82 -18.47 -17.42
C LEU A 301 -7.08 -17.61 -17.43
N LEU A 302 -7.10 -16.50 -16.68
CA LEU A 302 -8.23 -15.57 -16.64
C LEU A 302 -8.35 -14.78 -17.95
N GLY A 303 -7.23 -14.35 -18.55
CA GLY A 303 -7.21 -13.65 -19.83
C GLY A 303 -7.73 -14.50 -21.01
N ARG A 304 -7.54 -15.82 -20.94
CA ARG A 304 -8.13 -16.78 -21.89
C ARG A 304 -9.63 -17.00 -21.69
N GLY A 305 -10.17 -16.54 -20.57
CA GLY A 305 -11.58 -16.69 -20.19
C GLY A 305 -12.01 -18.14 -20.00
N GLY A 306 -13.32 -18.34 -19.91
CA GLY A 306 -13.96 -19.64 -19.73
C GLY A 306 -14.15 -20.02 -18.25
N GLU A 307 -15.36 -20.45 -17.93
CA GLU A 307 -15.80 -20.81 -16.57
C GLU A 307 -14.85 -21.81 -15.89
N THR A 308 -14.41 -22.82 -16.65
CA THR A 308 -13.49 -23.86 -16.15
C THR A 308 -12.14 -23.27 -15.72
N ASN A 309 -11.62 -22.26 -16.42
CA ASN A 309 -10.34 -21.66 -16.07
C ASN A 309 -10.45 -20.82 -14.80
N ILE A 310 -11.54 -20.07 -14.65
CA ILE A 310 -11.84 -19.27 -13.45
C ILE A 310 -11.95 -20.18 -12.23
N LEU A 311 -12.69 -21.29 -12.34
CA LEU A 311 -12.83 -22.26 -11.26
C LEU A 311 -11.49 -22.85 -10.84
N HIS A 312 -10.61 -23.18 -11.78
CA HIS A 312 -9.27 -23.67 -11.44
C HIS A 312 -8.41 -22.63 -10.74
N VAL A 313 -8.51 -21.35 -11.11
CA VAL A 313 -7.85 -20.24 -10.40
C VAL A 313 -8.35 -20.15 -8.97
N ILE A 314 -9.66 -20.23 -8.75
CA ILE A 314 -10.29 -20.24 -7.43
C ILE A 314 -9.85 -21.46 -6.60
N GLU A 315 -9.80 -22.65 -7.22
CA GLU A 315 -9.38 -23.91 -6.59
C GLU A 315 -7.92 -23.94 -6.19
N ALA A 316 -7.05 -23.11 -6.79
CA ALA A 316 -5.65 -23.04 -6.43
C ALA A 316 -5.34 -22.14 -5.23
N ALA A 317 -6.29 -21.31 -4.79
CA ALA A 317 -6.11 -20.44 -3.62
C ALA A 317 -5.47 -21.11 -2.39
N PRO A 318 -5.74 -22.41 -2.06
CA PRO A 318 -5.08 -23.08 -0.95
C PRO A 318 -3.55 -23.11 -1.02
N VAL A 319 -2.99 -23.24 -2.22
CA VAL A 319 -1.54 -23.35 -2.43
C VAL A 319 -0.86 -22.00 -2.67
N LEU A 320 -1.63 -20.90 -2.68
CA LEU A 320 -1.11 -19.54 -2.83
C LEU A 320 -0.64 -18.99 -1.49
N ASP A 321 0.48 -18.26 -1.50
CA ASP A 321 0.81 -17.38 -0.38
C ASP A 321 -0.10 -16.13 -0.36
N GLU A 322 0.01 -15.35 0.71
CA GLU A 322 -0.88 -14.20 0.94
C GLU A 322 -0.76 -13.15 -0.17
N ASP A 323 0.46 -12.84 -0.58
CA ASP A 323 0.76 -11.88 -1.63
C ASP A 323 0.22 -12.34 -3.00
N ALA A 324 0.31 -13.64 -3.30
CA ALA A 324 -0.31 -14.24 -4.47
C ALA A 324 -1.85 -14.23 -4.43
N ILE A 325 -2.47 -14.40 -3.26
CA ILE A 325 -3.92 -14.24 -3.08
C ILE A 325 -4.33 -12.80 -3.41
N LEU A 326 -3.65 -11.80 -2.85
CA LEU A 326 -3.96 -10.39 -3.09
C LEU A 326 -3.86 -10.02 -4.57
N ARG A 327 -2.79 -10.46 -5.25
CA ARG A 327 -2.64 -10.23 -6.70
C ARG A 327 -3.70 -10.96 -7.52
N THR A 328 -3.96 -12.23 -7.22
CA THR A 328 -4.94 -13.03 -7.95
C THR A 328 -6.35 -12.48 -7.76
N ALA A 329 -6.69 -12.02 -6.55
CA ALA A 329 -7.95 -11.35 -6.26
C ALA A 329 -8.15 -10.08 -7.09
N ARG A 330 -7.09 -9.29 -7.33
CA ARG A 330 -7.16 -8.10 -8.22
C ARG A 330 -7.45 -8.49 -9.66
N PHE A 331 -6.83 -9.57 -10.18
CA PHE A 331 -7.14 -10.05 -11.53
C PHE A 331 -8.58 -10.57 -11.64
N LEU A 332 -9.06 -11.28 -10.62
CA LEU A 332 -10.46 -11.72 -10.55
C LEU A 332 -11.42 -10.52 -10.44
N ALA A 333 -11.05 -9.48 -9.68
CA ALA A 333 -11.85 -8.27 -9.52
C ALA A 333 -12.03 -7.53 -10.86
N ALA A 334 -10.98 -7.46 -11.67
CA ALA A 334 -11.05 -6.87 -13.01
C ALA A 334 -12.12 -7.53 -13.89
N GLY A 335 -12.38 -8.83 -13.71
CA GLY A 335 -13.44 -9.57 -14.40
C GLY A 335 -14.64 -9.99 -13.57
N ALA A 336 -14.86 -9.35 -12.42
CA ALA A 336 -15.88 -9.77 -11.49
C ALA A 336 -17.29 -9.80 -12.10
N GLU A 337 -17.65 -8.91 -13.04
CA GLU A 337 -18.97 -8.93 -13.67
C GLU A 337 -19.26 -10.27 -14.39
N GLN A 338 -18.26 -10.85 -15.05
CA GLN A 338 -18.40 -12.14 -15.73
C GLN A 338 -18.14 -13.32 -14.79
N PHE A 339 -17.30 -13.10 -13.77
CA PHE A 339 -16.83 -14.15 -12.87
C PHE A 339 -17.68 -14.27 -11.60
N GLU A 340 -18.65 -13.38 -11.40
CA GLU A 340 -19.44 -13.28 -10.16
C GLU A 340 -20.07 -14.62 -9.75
N PRO A 341 -20.73 -15.41 -10.64
CA PRO A 341 -21.27 -16.70 -10.23
C PRO A 341 -20.20 -17.65 -9.69
N ALA A 342 -19.01 -17.69 -10.32
CA ALA A 342 -17.90 -18.53 -9.88
C ALA A 342 -17.30 -18.04 -8.56
N LEU A 343 -17.21 -16.72 -8.35
CA LEU A 343 -16.75 -16.10 -7.11
C LEU A 343 -17.70 -16.40 -5.94
N LEU A 344 -19.02 -16.30 -6.16
CA LEU A 344 -20.04 -16.67 -5.18
C LEU A 344 -19.98 -18.16 -4.83
N ILE A 345 -19.79 -19.04 -5.83
CA ILE A 345 -19.52 -20.48 -5.58
C ILE A 345 -18.24 -20.64 -4.74
N GLY A 346 -17.22 -19.83 -4.99
CA GLY A 346 -15.97 -19.79 -4.24
C GLY A 346 -16.14 -19.42 -2.77
N LEU A 347 -17.04 -18.47 -2.44
CA LEU A 347 -17.41 -18.13 -1.06
C LEU A 347 -18.06 -19.32 -0.33
N GLY A 348 -18.74 -20.20 -1.07
CA GLY A 348 -19.35 -21.41 -0.53
C GLY A 348 -18.35 -22.52 -0.16
N ARG A 349 -17.08 -22.40 -0.54
CA ARG A 349 -16.04 -23.42 -0.28
C ARG A 349 -15.61 -23.41 1.19
N ARG A 350 -14.97 -24.50 1.64
CA ARG A 350 -14.50 -24.65 3.03
C ARG A 350 -13.11 -24.06 3.29
N HIS A 351 -12.36 -23.74 2.23
CA HIS A 351 -10.97 -23.36 2.39
C HIS A 351 -10.83 -21.84 2.59
N ARG A 352 -10.28 -21.43 3.75
CA ARG A 352 -10.15 -20.01 4.14
C ARG A 352 -9.53 -19.10 3.07
N ARG A 353 -8.46 -19.55 2.40
CA ARG A 353 -7.78 -18.77 1.35
C ARG A 353 -8.66 -18.56 0.11
N THR A 354 -9.49 -19.55 -0.22
CA THR A 354 -10.43 -19.45 -1.34
C THR A 354 -11.51 -18.43 -0.99
N ILE A 355 -12.06 -18.51 0.22
CA ILE A 355 -13.04 -17.54 0.73
C ILE A 355 -12.42 -16.13 0.72
N HIS A 356 -11.22 -15.96 1.26
CA HIS A 356 -10.52 -14.68 1.30
C HIS A 356 -10.34 -14.08 -0.10
N MET A 357 -9.78 -14.86 -1.03
CA MET A 357 -9.53 -14.40 -2.39
C MET A 357 -10.82 -13.98 -3.12
N CYS A 358 -11.89 -14.77 -3.01
CA CYS A 358 -13.17 -14.46 -3.65
C CYS A 358 -13.85 -13.26 -3.01
N ALA A 359 -13.88 -13.17 -1.68
CA ALA A 359 -14.46 -12.05 -0.96
C ALA A 359 -13.72 -10.74 -1.30
N LEU A 360 -12.39 -10.79 -1.33
CA LEU A 360 -11.57 -9.64 -1.69
C LEU A 360 -11.77 -9.20 -3.14
N ALA A 361 -11.88 -10.15 -4.08
CA ALA A 361 -12.15 -9.87 -5.49
C ALA A 361 -13.50 -9.17 -5.67
N LEU A 362 -14.56 -9.69 -5.04
CA LEU A 362 -15.90 -9.11 -5.09
C LEU A 362 -15.92 -7.69 -4.49
N ALA A 363 -15.26 -7.49 -3.35
CA ALA A 363 -15.18 -6.18 -2.69
C ALA A 363 -14.38 -5.16 -3.50
N THR A 364 -13.27 -5.59 -4.10
CA THR A 364 -12.45 -4.72 -4.95
C THR A 364 -13.21 -4.29 -6.20
N ALA A 365 -14.06 -5.17 -6.75
CA ALA A 365 -14.96 -4.86 -7.85
C ALA A 365 -16.28 -4.18 -7.43
N ARG A 366 -16.51 -3.97 -6.12
CA ARG A 366 -17.72 -3.37 -5.54
C ARG A 366 -19.03 -4.02 -6.04
N ARG A 367 -19.08 -5.36 -6.10
CA ARG A 367 -20.29 -6.11 -6.49
C ARG A 367 -21.31 -6.15 -5.34
N VAL A 368 -22.26 -5.22 -5.35
CA VAL A 368 -23.26 -5.04 -4.27
C VAL A 368 -24.13 -6.30 -4.11
N GLU A 369 -24.35 -7.02 -5.20
CA GLU A 369 -25.10 -8.27 -5.29
C GLU A 369 -24.48 -9.39 -4.42
N ALA A 370 -23.19 -9.31 -4.11
CA ALA A 370 -22.50 -10.27 -3.25
C ALA A 370 -22.67 -10.01 -1.74
N LEU A 371 -23.12 -8.81 -1.34
CA LEU A 371 -23.22 -8.43 0.06
C LEU A 371 -24.10 -9.38 0.89
N PRO A 372 -25.29 -9.81 0.43
CA PRO A 372 -26.09 -10.79 1.18
C PRO A 372 -25.32 -12.07 1.50
N THR A 373 -24.57 -12.60 0.51
CA THR A 373 -23.75 -13.81 0.71
C THR A 373 -22.58 -13.58 1.66
N LEU A 374 -21.95 -12.39 1.61
CA LEU A 374 -20.87 -12.03 2.53
C LEU A 374 -21.37 -11.87 3.98
N PHE A 375 -22.57 -11.31 4.18
CA PHE A 375 -23.20 -11.24 5.50
C PHE A 375 -23.64 -12.61 6.02
N GLU A 376 -24.13 -13.50 5.17
CA GLU A 376 -24.40 -14.90 5.56
C GLU A 376 -23.12 -15.65 5.91
N LEU A 377 -22.02 -15.36 5.21
CA LEU A 377 -20.72 -15.96 5.47
C LEU A 377 -20.19 -15.60 6.86
N LEU A 378 -20.36 -14.34 7.31
CA LEU A 378 -19.95 -13.88 8.66
C LEU A 378 -20.56 -14.73 9.78
N HIS A 379 -21.78 -15.24 9.59
CA HIS A 379 -22.48 -16.05 10.58
C HIS A 379 -22.17 -17.55 10.45
N SER A 380 -21.24 -17.92 9.58
CA SER A 380 -20.83 -19.31 9.40
C SER A 380 -19.44 -19.54 9.98
N ASP A 381 -19.23 -20.70 10.60
CA ASP A 381 -17.93 -21.14 11.13
C ASP A 381 -16.81 -21.14 10.07
N ARG A 382 -17.17 -21.07 8.78
CA ARG A 382 -16.22 -21.03 7.65
C ARG A 382 -15.49 -19.70 7.53
N ALA A 383 -16.04 -18.61 8.09
CA ALA A 383 -15.43 -17.30 8.06
C ALA A 383 -14.44 -17.06 9.20
N ALA A 384 -14.33 -18.00 10.15
CA ALA A 384 -13.33 -17.95 11.20
C ALA A 384 -11.94 -17.74 10.57
N ASP A 385 -11.22 -16.72 11.04
CA ASP A 385 -9.89 -16.30 10.58
C ASP A 385 -9.81 -15.67 9.17
N VAL A 386 -10.93 -15.38 8.51
CA VAL A 386 -10.94 -14.59 7.27
C VAL A 386 -11.36 -13.15 7.61
N PRO A 387 -10.66 -12.11 7.12
CA PRO A 387 -10.99 -10.71 7.39
C PRO A 387 -12.24 -10.24 6.62
N VAL A 388 -13.34 -11.00 6.69
CA VAL A 388 -14.59 -10.72 5.96
C VAL A 388 -15.21 -9.40 6.41
N ARG A 389 -15.05 -9.04 7.70
CA ARG A 389 -15.57 -7.79 8.28
C ARG A 389 -14.94 -6.58 7.62
N GLU A 390 -13.61 -6.57 7.53
CA GLU A 390 -12.83 -5.53 6.86
C GLU A 390 -13.10 -5.49 5.36
N ILE A 391 -13.35 -6.64 4.74
CA ILE A 391 -13.70 -6.73 3.32
C ILE A 391 -15.09 -6.13 3.05
N ILE A 392 -16.09 -6.41 3.87
CA ILE A 392 -17.44 -5.82 3.75
C ILE A 392 -17.38 -4.31 3.98
N ALA A 393 -16.58 -3.84 4.95
CA ALA A 393 -16.45 -2.41 5.23
C ALA A 393 -15.94 -1.60 4.02
N ARG A 394 -15.17 -2.20 3.11
CA ARG A 394 -14.70 -1.55 1.87
C ARG A 394 -15.81 -1.14 0.90
N TYR A 395 -17.02 -1.68 1.05
CA TYR A 395 -18.18 -1.25 0.27
C TYR A 395 -18.75 0.10 0.75
N GLY A 396 -18.35 0.56 1.95
CA GLY A 396 -18.81 1.83 2.53
C GLY A 396 -20.33 1.95 2.55
N ASP A 397 -20.85 3.06 2.03
CA ASP A 397 -22.28 3.36 2.01
C ASP A 397 -23.13 2.27 1.34
N SER A 398 -22.60 1.58 0.33
CA SER A 398 -23.34 0.54 -0.39
C SER A 398 -23.62 -0.70 0.47
N ALA A 399 -22.89 -0.89 1.59
CA ALA A 399 -23.14 -1.98 2.52
C ALA A 399 -24.15 -1.64 3.63
N MET A 400 -24.58 -0.38 3.78
CA MET A 400 -25.46 0.02 4.90
C MET A 400 -26.81 -0.69 4.87
N GLN A 401 -27.50 -0.70 3.73
CA GLN A 401 -28.82 -1.31 3.64
C GLN A 401 -28.76 -2.85 3.84
N PRO A 402 -27.84 -3.59 3.17
CA PRO A 402 -27.68 -5.02 3.43
C PRO A 402 -27.20 -5.33 4.87
N LEU A 403 -26.39 -4.46 5.48
CA LEU A 403 -26.01 -4.58 6.89
C LEU A 403 -27.24 -4.47 7.80
N PHE A 404 -28.12 -3.51 7.56
CA PHE A 404 -29.34 -3.36 8.35
C PHE A 404 -30.25 -4.57 8.19
N ASP A 405 -30.42 -5.06 6.96
CA ASP A 405 -31.19 -6.28 6.71
C ASP A 405 -30.57 -7.50 7.39
N ALA A 406 -29.24 -7.58 7.47
CA ALA A 406 -28.54 -8.62 8.21
C ALA A 406 -28.74 -8.50 9.72
N ILE A 407 -28.66 -7.30 10.30
CA ILE A 407 -28.91 -7.07 11.74
C ILE A 407 -30.36 -7.43 12.10
N GLU A 408 -31.33 -7.10 11.26
CA GLU A 408 -32.72 -7.50 11.49
C GLU A 408 -32.91 -9.02 11.42
N LYS A 409 -32.24 -9.68 10.48
CA LYS A 409 -32.36 -11.12 10.26
C LYS A 409 -31.65 -11.94 11.34
N PHE A 410 -30.47 -11.52 11.77
CA PHE A 410 -29.58 -12.30 12.64
C PHE A 410 -29.43 -11.73 14.06
N GLY A 411 -29.92 -10.51 14.31
CA GLY A 411 -29.70 -9.78 15.55
C GLY A 411 -28.39 -8.98 15.54
N PRO A 412 -28.13 -8.18 16.59
CA PRO A 412 -26.93 -7.35 16.72
C PRO A 412 -25.73 -8.19 17.20
N THR A 413 -25.21 -9.06 16.33
CA THR A 413 -24.03 -9.88 16.61
C THR A 413 -22.75 -9.04 16.65
N ASP A 414 -21.73 -9.51 17.37
CA ASP A 414 -20.46 -8.80 17.52
C ASP A 414 -19.80 -8.54 16.15
N GLU A 415 -19.89 -9.49 15.22
CA GLU A 415 -19.35 -9.35 13.87
C GLU A 415 -20.04 -8.26 13.06
N LEU A 416 -21.38 -8.15 13.15
CA LEU A 416 -22.14 -7.10 12.46
C LEU A 416 -21.91 -5.72 13.09
N ILE A 417 -21.78 -5.68 14.43
CA ILE A 417 -21.42 -4.45 15.16
C ILE A 417 -20.03 -3.96 14.75
N GLU A 418 -19.05 -4.86 14.60
CA GLU A 418 -17.72 -4.52 14.10
C GLU A 418 -17.75 -3.98 12.65
N VAL A 419 -18.52 -4.62 11.75
CA VAL A 419 -18.69 -4.11 10.38
C VAL A 419 -19.30 -2.71 10.40
N MET A 420 -20.33 -2.48 11.20
CA MET A 420 -20.95 -1.18 11.35
C MET A 420 -19.96 -0.14 11.89
N ALA A 421 -19.14 -0.52 12.87
CA ALA A 421 -18.09 0.33 13.42
C ALA A 421 -17.08 0.73 12.34
N LEU A 422 -16.60 -0.23 11.54
CA LEU A 422 -15.65 0.01 10.45
C LEU A 422 -16.23 0.94 9.37
N ILE A 423 -17.49 0.72 8.94
CA ILE A 423 -18.16 1.61 7.98
C ILE A 423 -18.33 3.02 8.56
N SER A 424 -18.63 3.16 9.85
CA SER A 424 -18.83 4.46 10.51
C SER A 424 -17.57 5.35 10.57
N ILE A 425 -16.38 4.79 10.35
CA ILE A 425 -15.13 5.54 10.28
C ILE A 425 -15.17 6.49 9.09
N ASP A 426 -15.56 5.99 7.91
CA ASP A 426 -15.59 6.77 6.67
C ASP A 426 -16.98 7.36 6.38
N SER A 427 -18.04 6.74 6.89
CA SER A 427 -19.45 7.00 6.51
C SER A 427 -20.37 7.37 7.68
N GLY A 428 -19.83 7.90 8.77
CA GLY A 428 -20.59 8.13 10.02
C GLY A 428 -21.85 8.99 9.86
N ALA A 429 -21.81 10.05 9.05
CA ALA A 429 -22.97 10.92 8.82
C ALA A 429 -24.10 10.19 8.05
N SER A 430 -23.73 9.42 7.02
CA SER A 430 -24.67 8.60 6.24
C SER A 430 -25.32 7.52 7.12
N LEU A 431 -24.55 6.89 8.00
CA LEU A 431 -25.05 5.88 8.94
C LEU A 431 -26.07 6.46 9.92
N ILE A 432 -25.78 7.61 10.53
CA ILE A 432 -26.73 8.29 11.46
C ILE A 432 -28.02 8.64 10.75
N LYS A 433 -27.93 9.15 9.52
CA LYS A 433 -29.11 9.48 8.71
C LYS A 433 -29.94 8.22 8.42
N ALA A 434 -29.30 7.14 7.98
CA ALA A 434 -29.97 5.88 7.66
C ALA A 434 -30.64 5.23 8.88
N LEU A 435 -30.01 5.30 10.06
CA LEU A 435 -30.59 4.81 11.32
C LEU A 435 -31.85 5.60 11.72
N LYS A 436 -31.88 6.93 11.49
CA LYS A 436 -33.07 7.75 11.74
C LYS A 436 -34.22 7.44 10.79
N GLU A 437 -33.91 7.10 9.54
CA GLU A 437 -34.90 6.76 8.51
C GLU A 437 -35.50 5.36 8.72
N ARG A 438 -34.81 4.48 9.44
CA ARG A 438 -35.24 3.10 9.70
C ARG A 438 -35.00 2.69 11.16
N PRO A 439 -35.75 3.22 12.12
CA PRO A 439 -35.60 2.86 13.52
C PRO A 439 -36.08 1.42 13.75
N SER A 440 -35.27 0.63 14.46
CA SER A 440 -35.67 -0.66 15.02
C SER A 440 -34.89 -0.94 16.30
N ALA A 441 -35.46 -1.78 17.17
CA ALA A 441 -34.81 -2.15 18.43
C ALA A 441 -33.42 -2.78 18.19
N ASN A 442 -33.30 -3.67 17.19
CA ASN A 442 -32.04 -4.34 16.86
C ASN A 442 -30.98 -3.36 16.32
N LEU A 443 -31.38 -2.40 15.47
CA LEU A 443 -30.47 -1.40 14.90
C LEU A 443 -30.01 -0.39 15.96
N LEU A 444 -30.91 0.01 16.85
CA LEU A 444 -30.58 0.89 17.98
C LEU A 444 -29.62 0.20 18.96
N GLU A 445 -29.87 -1.07 19.29
CA GLU A 445 -28.98 -1.86 20.14
C GLU A 445 -27.58 -2.03 19.51
N ALA A 446 -27.52 -2.36 18.21
CA ALA A 446 -26.26 -2.44 17.48
C ALA A 446 -25.52 -1.09 17.52
N ALA A 447 -26.22 0.03 17.30
CA ALA A 447 -25.63 1.36 17.25
C ALA A 447 -25.04 1.76 18.60
N GLN A 448 -25.73 1.43 19.71
CA GLN A 448 -25.22 1.64 21.07
C GLN A 448 -23.96 0.80 21.33
N LYS A 449 -23.96 -0.48 20.96
CA LYS A 449 -22.80 -1.39 21.14
C LYS A 449 -21.61 -1.04 20.24
N MET A 450 -21.85 -0.40 19.09
CA MET A 450 -20.81 0.02 18.15
C MET A 450 -19.91 1.13 18.69
N VAL A 451 -20.43 2.05 19.52
CA VAL A 451 -19.68 3.21 20.03
C VAL A 451 -18.33 2.84 20.67
N PRO A 452 -18.24 1.89 21.63
CA PRO A 452 -16.96 1.48 22.20
C PRO A 452 -16.05 0.79 21.19
N VAL A 453 -16.60 -0.02 20.29
CA VAL A 453 -15.85 -0.75 19.24
C VAL A 453 -15.20 0.24 18.27
N ARG A 454 -15.92 1.28 17.85
CA ARG A 454 -15.41 2.35 16.99
C ARG A 454 -14.17 3.03 17.60
N LYS A 455 -14.16 3.28 18.91
CA LYS A 455 -13.02 3.88 19.61
C LYS A 455 -11.75 3.02 19.55
N LEU A 456 -11.90 1.70 19.51
CA LEU A 456 -10.78 0.76 19.35
C LEU A 456 -10.17 0.83 17.95
N PHE A 457 -10.99 1.06 16.92
CA PHE A 457 -10.50 1.21 15.55
C PHE A 457 -9.96 2.60 15.24
N SER A 458 -10.52 3.65 15.85
CA SER A 458 -10.06 5.04 15.65
C SER A 458 -8.74 5.38 16.36
N SER A 459 -8.25 4.51 17.26
CA SER A 459 -6.97 4.68 17.98
C SER A 459 -5.77 4.01 17.31
N ARG A 460 -5.98 3.30 16.19
CA ARG A 460 -4.89 2.92 15.27
C ARG A 460 -4.54 4.16 14.42
N PRO A 461 -3.26 4.50 14.21
CA PRO A 461 -2.88 5.79 13.64
C PRO A 461 -3.29 5.88 12.17
N ILE A 462 -4.40 6.58 11.93
CA ILE A 462 -4.69 7.31 10.70
C ILE A 462 -4.74 8.79 11.10
N ARG A 463 -4.00 9.60 10.34
CA ARG A 463 -3.74 11.02 10.61
C ARG A 463 -5.04 11.84 10.75
N SER A 464 -4.97 12.79 11.66
CA SER A 464 -5.86 13.92 12.00
C SER A 464 -7.16 13.66 12.78
N VAL A 465 -7.06 13.99 14.08
CA VAL A 465 -8.16 14.37 14.98
C VAL A 465 -8.54 15.81 14.68
N THR A 466 -9.77 16.05 14.22
CA THR A 466 -10.63 17.17 14.65
C THR A 466 -11.99 17.04 13.97
N ASP A 467 -13.00 16.70 14.78
CA ASP A 467 -14.44 17.03 14.67
C ASP A 467 -15.37 15.83 14.91
N LEU A 468 -15.33 15.31 16.13
CA LEU A 468 -16.52 14.78 16.79
C LEU A 468 -16.44 15.17 18.27
N GLY A 469 -17.21 16.18 18.66
CA GLY A 469 -17.49 16.45 20.07
C GLY A 469 -18.08 15.22 20.73
N GLU A 470 -17.77 15.02 22.00
CA GLU A 470 -18.33 13.93 22.80
C GLU A 470 -19.86 13.96 22.71
N PRO A 471 -20.55 12.81 22.52
CA PRO A 471 -21.99 12.78 22.55
C PRO A 471 -22.45 13.23 23.94
N ASP A 472 -23.28 14.27 23.96
CA ASP A 472 -23.87 14.83 25.16
C ASP A 472 -24.62 13.74 25.93
N PRO A 473 -24.15 13.35 27.13
CA PRO A 473 -24.80 12.33 27.94
C PRO A 473 -26.24 12.70 28.31
N GLU A 474 -26.61 14.00 28.34
CA GLU A 474 -27.99 14.45 28.59
C GLU A 474 -28.92 14.18 27.40
N ALA A 475 -28.42 14.24 26.16
CA ALA A 475 -29.23 13.97 24.97
C ALA A 475 -29.58 12.48 24.84
N LEU A 476 -28.65 11.59 25.24
CA LEU A 476 -28.90 10.14 25.30
C LEU A 476 -29.81 9.74 26.45
N LYS A 477 -29.79 10.50 27.56
CA LYS A 477 -30.67 10.27 28.71
C LYS A 477 -32.11 10.72 28.45
N LYS A 478 -32.31 11.84 27.75
CA LYS A 478 -33.64 12.31 27.31
C LYS A 478 -34.34 11.35 26.36
N LEU A 479 -33.59 10.72 25.45
CA LEU A 479 -34.12 9.70 24.54
C LEU A 479 -34.56 8.41 25.25
N ALA A 480 -33.97 8.08 26.40
CA ALA A 480 -34.38 6.94 27.22
C ALA A 480 -35.56 7.27 28.15
N GLU A 481 -35.66 8.52 28.61
CA GLU A 481 -36.77 9.00 29.44
C GLU A 481 -38.06 9.25 28.63
N GLU A 482 -37.97 9.54 27.33
CA GLU A 482 -39.12 9.66 26.41
C GLU A 482 -39.68 8.30 25.93
N GLU A 483 -39.03 7.17 26.24
CA GLU A 483 -39.54 5.81 25.94
C GLU A 483 -40.22 5.11 27.14
N GLU A 484 -40.15 5.70 28.34
CA GLU A 484 -40.87 5.23 29.54
C GLU A 484 -42.19 5.99 29.83
N GLU A 485 -42.53 7.01 29.03
CA GLU A 485 -43.88 7.61 28.93
C GLU A 485 -44.64 7.08 27.70
#